data_AF-A0A061EIA4-F1
#
_entry.id   AF-A0A061EIA4-F1
#
_cell.length_a   1.000
_cell.length_b   1.000
_cell.length_c   1.000
_cell.angle_alpha   90.00
_cell.angle_beta   90.00
_cell.angle_gamma   90.00
#
_symmetry.space_group_name_H-M   'P 1'
#
loop_
_entity.id
_entity.type
_entity.pdbx_description
1 polymer ?
#
loop_
_entity_poly.entity_id
_entity_poly.type
_entity_poly.pdbx_seq_one_letter_code
_entity_poly.pdbx_strand_id
1 'polypeptide(L)'
;MHYRRFLPSLFPLPFFLVLLVIVRIPQSLGNPDGYSACRDPRFECGGISVGYPFSGDGIPTGCGHPGLQLHCEESIATIEILDVRYQVLRIGEDNQTPQIARKDFMTNFCHPQFESSAFDSTLFNIFPGYTNVALFYDCTSAIPYNIGSYDCNGSHKNVSIIP
;
A
#
# COMPACT_ATOMS: atom_id res chain seq x y z
N MET A 1 65.22 30.93 -14.07
CA MET A 1 63.78 30.59 -14.17
C MET A 1 63.40 29.76 -12.95
N HIS A 2 62.77 30.37 -11.94
CA HIS A 2 62.30 29.67 -10.74
C HIS A 2 60.87 29.16 -10.98
N TYR A 3 60.71 27.85 -11.14
CA TYR A 3 59.39 27.23 -11.20
C TYR A 3 58.80 27.19 -9.78
N ARG A 4 57.88 28.11 -9.46
CA ARG A 4 57.05 27.99 -8.27
C ARG A 4 56.13 26.79 -8.46
N ARG A 5 56.43 25.69 -7.79
CA ARG A 5 55.50 24.57 -7.61
C ARG A 5 54.29 25.10 -6.84
N PHE A 6 53.23 25.46 -7.54
CA PHE A 6 51.91 25.63 -6.94
C PHE A 6 51.47 24.24 -6.48
N LEU A 7 51.68 23.93 -5.19
CA LEU A 7 50.97 22.82 -4.57
C LEU A 7 49.48 23.18 -4.63
N PRO A 8 48.61 22.37 -5.28
CA PRO A 8 47.18 22.61 -5.24
C PRO A 8 46.77 22.55 -3.77
N SER A 9 46.16 23.64 -3.26
CA SER A 9 45.79 23.68 -1.85
C SER A 9 44.83 22.52 -1.57
N LEU A 10 45.19 21.59 -0.68
CA LEU A 10 44.32 20.52 -0.19
C LEU A 10 43.12 21.05 0.63
N PHE A 11 42.97 22.37 0.73
CA PHE A 11 41.96 23.07 1.52
C PHE A 11 40.49 22.75 1.18
N PRO A 12 40.07 22.44 -0.06
CA PRO A 12 38.66 22.21 -0.36
C PRO A 12 38.20 20.77 -0.08
N LEU A 13 39.12 19.81 0.07
CA LEU A 13 38.80 18.41 0.35
C LEU A 13 37.98 18.19 1.64
N PRO A 14 38.34 18.76 2.80
CA PRO A 14 37.54 18.58 4.02
C PRO A 14 36.14 19.21 3.88
N PHE A 15 36.02 20.34 3.18
CA PHE A 15 34.74 21.00 2.95
C PHE A 15 33.82 20.16 2.03
N PHE A 16 34.36 19.56 0.98
CA PHE A 16 33.64 18.65 0.10
C PHE A 16 33.18 17.38 0.82
N LEU A 17 34.02 16.81 1.68
CA LEU A 17 33.67 15.65 2.49
C LEU A 17 32.55 15.97 3.48
N VAL A 18 32.59 17.14 4.13
CA VAL A 18 31.52 17.60 5.03
C VAL A 18 30.20 17.80 4.27
N LEU A 19 30.23 18.42 3.09
CA LEU A 19 29.04 18.58 2.24
C LEU A 19 28.44 17.24 1.83
N LEU A 20 29.27 16.27 1.43
CA LEU A 20 28.82 14.92 1.08
C LEU A 20 28.17 14.21 2.27
N VAL A 21 28.65 14.42 3.50
CA VAL A 21 28.03 13.87 4.71
C VAL A 21 26.69 14.54 4.96
N ILE A 22 26.58 15.88 4.86
CA ILE A 22 25.33 16.62 5.12
C ILE A 22 24.22 16.25 4.12
N VAL A 23 24.54 16.08 2.83
CA VAL A 23 23.58 15.67 1.79
C VAL A 23 23.06 14.24 2.02
N ARG A 24 23.79 13.41 2.76
CA ARG A 24 23.43 12.03 3.07
C ARG A 24 22.63 11.89 4.36
N ILE A 25 22.44 12.95 5.14
CA ILE A 25 21.61 12.90 6.36
C ILE A 25 20.14 12.92 5.91
N PRO A 26 19.36 11.85 6.17
CA PRO A 26 17.94 11.87 5.89
C PRO A 26 17.28 12.99 6.70
N GLN A 27 16.40 13.76 6.07
CA GLN A 27 15.68 14.86 6.73
C GLN A 27 14.88 14.41 7.97
N SER A 28 14.59 13.10 8.09
CA SER A 28 13.96 12.50 9.26
C SER A 28 14.78 12.61 10.55
N LEU A 29 16.11 12.78 10.50
CA LEU A 29 16.95 12.99 11.69
C LEU A 29 16.98 14.44 12.18
N GLY A 30 16.55 15.41 11.34
CA GLY A 30 16.67 16.83 11.63
C GLY A 30 15.48 17.46 12.36
N ASN A 31 14.36 16.75 12.51
CA ASN A 31 13.14 17.30 13.10
C ASN A 31 12.41 16.25 13.95
N PRO A 32 12.87 15.98 15.19
CA PRO A 32 12.24 15.01 16.08
C PRO A 32 10.76 15.32 16.33
N ASP A 33 10.40 16.61 16.39
CA ASP A 33 9.02 17.07 16.58
C ASP A 33 8.13 16.70 15.38
N GLY A 34 8.65 16.83 14.16
CA GLY A 34 7.96 16.43 12.93
C GLY A 34 7.81 14.91 12.80
N TYR A 35 8.79 14.14 13.28
CA TYR A 35 8.68 12.69 13.34
C TYR A 35 7.62 12.25 14.37
N SER A 36 7.61 12.82 15.58
CA SER A 36 6.57 12.53 16.58
C SER A 36 5.17 12.90 16.09
N ALA A 37 5.06 14.02 15.36
CA ALA A 37 3.79 14.45 14.78
C ALA A 37 3.22 13.45 13.76
N CYS A 38 4.04 12.64 13.09
CA CYS A 38 3.56 11.57 12.19
C CYS A 38 3.48 10.19 12.86
N ARG A 39 4.21 9.98 13.96
CA ARG A 39 4.29 8.67 14.63
C ARG A 39 3.07 8.40 15.51
N ASP A 40 2.64 9.40 16.27
CA ASP A 40 1.65 9.22 17.34
C ASP A 40 0.20 9.20 16.85
N PRO A 41 -0.21 10.02 15.85
CA PRO A 41 -1.58 9.99 15.34
C PRO A 41 -1.92 8.66 14.67
N ARG A 42 -3.20 8.29 14.77
CA ARG A 42 -3.75 7.06 14.21
C ARG A 42 -5.02 7.35 13.45
N PHE A 43 -5.19 6.66 12.34
CA PHE A 43 -6.46 6.49 11.66
C PHE A 43 -7.31 5.49 12.45
N GLU A 44 -8.56 5.86 12.72
CA GLU A 44 -9.52 5.08 13.51
C GLU A 44 -10.83 4.94 12.73
N CYS A 45 -11.20 3.71 12.35
CA CYS A 45 -12.44 3.44 11.62
C CYS A 45 -12.85 1.98 11.73
N GLY A 46 -14.07 1.69 12.20
CA GLY A 46 -14.62 0.33 12.12
C GLY A 46 -13.83 -0.76 12.85
N GLY A 47 -13.09 -0.40 13.90
CA GLY A 47 -12.18 -1.31 14.60
C GLY A 47 -10.77 -1.40 13.99
N ILE A 48 -10.49 -0.66 12.91
CA ILE A 48 -9.14 -0.46 12.39
C ILE A 48 -8.51 0.75 13.09
N SER A 49 -7.38 0.50 13.78
CA SER A 49 -6.54 1.52 14.41
C SER A 49 -5.12 1.40 13.86
N VAL A 50 -4.67 2.34 13.02
CA VAL A 50 -3.34 2.25 12.39
C VAL A 50 -2.69 3.62 12.23
N GLY A 51 -1.36 3.69 12.39
CA GLY A 51 -0.57 4.90 12.17
C GLY A 51 0.29 4.81 10.91
N TYR A 52 1.40 5.55 10.90
CA TYR A 52 2.42 5.48 9.85
C TYR A 52 2.81 4.02 9.51
N PRO A 53 2.95 3.62 8.23
CA PRO A 53 3.05 4.46 7.03
C PRO A 53 1.71 4.83 6.37
N PHE A 54 0.58 4.47 6.95
CA PHE A 54 -0.74 4.82 6.39
C PHE A 54 -1.02 6.32 6.56
N SER A 55 -1.79 6.86 5.64
CA SER A 55 -2.39 8.20 5.74
C SER A 55 -3.91 8.07 5.80
N GLY A 56 -4.61 9.12 6.18
CA GLY A 56 -6.07 9.11 6.30
C GLY A 56 -6.56 10.11 7.33
N ASP A 57 -7.86 10.07 7.61
CA ASP A 57 -8.48 10.93 8.62
C ASP A 57 -7.83 10.74 10.00
N GLY A 58 -7.55 11.85 10.68
CA GLY A 58 -6.86 11.85 11.98
C GLY A 58 -5.32 11.83 11.88
N ILE A 59 -4.75 11.55 10.71
CA ILE A 59 -3.30 11.63 10.46
C ILE A 59 -2.98 13.00 9.82
N PRO A 60 -2.00 13.76 10.35
CA PRO A 60 -1.68 15.09 9.83
C PRO A 60 -1.29 15.09 8.34
N THR A 61 -1.59 16.19 7.67
CA THR A 61 -1.19 16.40 6.27
C THR A 61 0.34 16.37 6.12
N GLY A 62 0.82 15.62 5.13
CA GLY A 62 2.26 15.37 4.93
C GLY A 62 2.80 14.15 5.66
N CYS A 63 1.98 13.48 6.48
CA CYS A 63 2.32 12.19 7.09
C CYS A 63 1.70 11.02 6.29
N GLY A 64 2.43 9.90 6.23
CA GLY A 64 2.02 8.68 5.54
C GLY A 64 2.36 8.67 4.05
N HIS A 65 2.13 7.51 3.41
CA HIS A 65 2.44 7.30 2.01
C HIS A 65 1.18 7.57 1.14
N PRO A 66 1.31 8.26 -0.01
CA PRO A 66 0.16 8.57 -0.88
C PRO A 66 -0.60 7.34 -1.37
N GLY A 67 0.12 6.27 -1.70
CA GLY A 67 -0.48 4.97 -2.09
C GLY A 67 -1.01 4.13 -0.92
N LEU A 68 -0.94 4.62 0.33
CA LEU A 68 -1.45 3.96 1.53
C LEU A 68 -2.50 4.84 2.23
N GLN A 69 -3.26 5.62 1.45
CA GLN A 69 -4.32 6.47 1.98
C GLN A 69 -5.56 5.65 2.30
N LEU A 70 -5.99 5.73 3.55
CA LEU A 70 -7.20 5.10 4.06
C LEU A 70 -8.36 6.10 4.09
N HIS A 71 -9.55 5.59 3.84
CA HIS A 71 -10.81 6.34 3.92
C HIS A 71 -11.79 5.62 4.84
N CYS A 72 -12.60 6.38 5.57
CA CYS A 72 -13.66 5.84 6.42
C CYS A 72 -15.03 6.28 5.90
N GLU A 73 -15.90 5.32 5.60
CA GLU A 73 -17.29 5.58 5.18
C GLU A 73 -18.22 4.69 6.00
N GLU A 74 -19.14 5.27 6.78
CA GLU A 74 -20.10 4.52 7.59
C GLU A 74 -19.46 3.41 8.45
N SER A 75 -18.32 3.72 9.08
CA SER A 75 -17.49 2.76 9.86
C SER A 75 -16.84 1.63 9.05
N ILE A 76 -16.78 1.76 7.73
CA ILE A 76 -16.05 0.85 6.84
C ILE A 76 -14.75 1.52 6.39
N ALA A 77 -13.62 0.95 6.81
CA ALA A 77 -12.30 1.36 6.36
C ALA A 77 -12.05 0.85 4.93
N THR A 78 -11.53 1.71 4.06
CA THR A 78 -11.24 1.39 2.67
C THR A 78 -9.90 1.95 2.21
N ILE A 79 -9.33 1.34 1.18
CA ILE A 79 -8.12 1.78 0.49
C ILE A 79 -8.35 1.68 -1.03
N GLU A 80 -7.80 2.60 -1.79
CA GLU A 80 -7.85 2.57 -3.25
C GLU A 80 -6.47 2.18 -3.80
N ILE A 81 -6.42 1.15 -4.63
CA ILE A 81 -5.18 0.64 -5.24
C ILE A 81 -5.45 0.47 -6.73
N LEU A 82 -4.72 1.23 -7.56
CA LEU A 82 -4.88 1.23 -9.02
C LEU A 82 -6.36 1.36 -9.44
N ASP A 83 -7.03 2.39 -8.92
CA ASP A 83 -8.45 2.74 -9.16
C ASP A 83 -9.48 1.67 -8.71
N VAL A 84 -9.04 0.61 -8.03
CA VAL A 84 -9.93 -0.39 -7.43
C VAL A 84 -10.06 -0.10 -5.93
N ARG A 85 -11.31 -0.02 -5.45
CA ARG A 85 -11.62 0.22 -4.04
C ARG A 85 -11.72 -1.09 -3.27
N TYR A 86 -10.91 -1.21 -2.23
CA TYR A 86 -10.90 -2.37 -1.33
C TYR A 86 -11.38 -1.96 0.06
N GLN A 87 -12.17 -2.82 0.69
CA GLN A 87 -12.44 -2.78 2.12
C GLN A 87 -11.25 -3.36 2.88
N VAL A 88 -10.80 -2.66 3.92
CA VAL A 88 -9.78 -3.14 4.85
C VAL A 88 -10.46 -3.98 5.92
N LEU A 89 -10.17 -5.28 5.92
CA LEU A 89 -10.74 -6.25 6.87
C LEU A 89 -9.98 -6.25 8.19
N ARG A 90 -8.65 -6.18 8.10
CA ARG A 90 -7.73 -6.05 9.23
C ARG A 90 -6.36 -5.59 8.74
N ILE A 91 -5.55 -5.07 9.64
CA ILE A 91 -4.13 -4.80 9.41
C ILE A 91 -3.35 -5.60 10.46
N GLY A 92 -2.42 -6.45 10.02
CA GLY A 92 -1.59 -7.23 10.95
C GLY A 92 -0.75 -6.32 11.84
N GLU A 93 -0.76 -6.56 13.14
CA GLU A 93 -0.09 -5.70 14.12
C GLU A 93 1.44 -5.75 13.99
N ASP A 94 1.99 -6.94 13.77
CA ASP A 94 3.44 -7.17 13.71
C ASP A 94 4.10 -6.72 12.40
N ASN A 95 3.35 -6.80 11.29
CA ASN A 95 3.89 -6.63 9.94
C ASN A 95 3.16 -5.56 9.12
N GLN A 96 2.22 -4.85 9.73
CA GLN A 96 1.38 -3.83 9.10
C GLN A 96 0.76 -4.29 7.77
N THR A 97 0.55 -5.61 7.62
CA THR A 97 0.08 -6.18 6.36
C THR A 97 -1.44 -6.06 6.28
N PRO A 98 -1.97 -5.28 5.31
CA PRO A 98 -3.39 -5.12 5.18
C PRO A 98 -4.00 -6.39 4.57
N GLN A 99 -5.06 -6.91 5.19
CA GLN A 99 -5.95 -7.87 4.58
C GLN A 99 -7.15 -7.12 4.05
N ILE A 100 -7.37 -7.27 2.75
CA ILE A 100 -8.33 -6.47 2.02
C ILE A 100 -9.23 -7.36 1.18
N ALA A 101 -10.44 -6.88 0.92
CA ALA A 101 -11.38 -7.48 -0.02
C ALA A 101 -11.89 -6.40 -0.97
N ARG A 102 -12.08 -6.74 -2.24
CA ARG A 102 -12.70 -5.83 -3.21
C ARG A 102 -14.10 -5.41 -2.73
N LYS A 103 -14.35 -4.11 -2.63
CA LYS A 103 -15.59 -3.58 -2.03
C LYS A 103 -16.81 -3.91 -2.91
N ASP A 104 -16.65 -3.96 -4.22
CA ASP A 104 -17.70 -4.34 -5.16
C ASP A 104 -18.09 -5.83 -5.07
N PHE A 105 -17.14 -6.70 -4.73
CA PHE A 105 -17.42 -8.11 -4.46
C PHE A 105 -18.21 -8.32 -3.15
N MET A 106 -18.10 -7.40 -2.20
CA MET A 106 -18.89 -7.46 -0.96
C MET A 106 -20.36 -7.12 -1.18
N THR A 107 -20.65 -6.24 -2.16
CA THR A 107 -22.02 -5.79 -2.43
C THR A 107 -22.68 -6.59 -3.54
N ASN A 108 -21.95 -6.94 -4.60
CA ASN A 108 -22.51 -7.64 -5.74
C ASN A 108 -21.50 -8.57 -6.43
N PHE A 109 -21.07 -9.60 -5.70
CA PHE A 109 -20.19 -10.67 -6.20
C PHE A 109 -20.65 -11.27 -7.54
N CYS A 110 -21.96 -11.32 -7.79
CA CYS A 110 -22.56 -11.92 -8.99
C CYS A 110 -22.62 -10.99 -10.21
N HIS A 111 -22.23 -9.72 -10.06
CA HIS A 111 -22.16 -8.75 -11.16
C HIS A 111 -20.79 -8.07 -11.11
N PRO A 112 -19.73 -8.76 -11.57
CA PRO A 112 -18.39 -8.22 -11.49
C PRO A 112 -18.27 -6.99 -12.38
N GLN A 113 -17.61 -5.97 -11.87
CA GLN A 113 -16.97 -5.00 -12.73
C GLN A 113 -15.65 -5.62 -13.19
N PHE A 114 -15.54 -5.96 -14.48
CA PHE A 114 -14.40 -6.67 -15.08
C PHE A 114 -13.08 -5.88 -15.10
N GLU A 115 -12.96 -4.83 -14.28
CA GLU A 115 -11.69 -4.20 -14.02
C GLU A 115 -10.74 -5.25 -13.44
N SER A 116 -9.61 -5.45 -14.12
CA SER A 116 -8.57 -6.34 -13.64
C SER A 116 -8.15 -5.85 -12.26
N SER A 117 -8.14 -6.74 -11.26
CA SER A 117 -7.54 -6.43 -9.97
C SER A 117 -6.02 -6.37 -10.16
N ALA A 118 -5.55 -5.25 -10.71
CA ALA A 118 -4.14 -4.95 -10.75
C ALA A 118 -3.73 -4.58 -9.32
N PHE A 119 -2.59 -5.11 -8.90
CA PHE A 119 -1.99 -4.81 -7.62
C PHE A 119 -0.70 -4.03 -7.89
N ASP A 120 -0.48 -2.95 -7.15
CA ASP A 120 0.75 -2.17 -7.30
C ASP A 120 1.92 -2.93 -6.66
N SER A 121 2.65 -3.69 -7.48
CA SER A 121 3.81 -4.47 -7.05
C SER A 121 4.97 -3.61 -6.55
N THR A 122 4.93 -2.29 -6.75
CA THR A 122 5.94 -1.37 -6.20
C THR A 122 5.69 -1.06 -4.73
N LEU A 123 4.43 -1.17 -4.27
CA LEU A 123 4.02 -0.88 -2.89
C LEU A 123 3.66 -2.13 -2.10
N PHE A 124 3.15 -3.16 -2.77
CA PHE A 124 2.61 -4.33 -2.10
C PHE A 124 3.17 -5.62 -2.68
N ASN A 125 3.31 -6.62 -1.81
CA ASN A 125 3.68 -7.98 -2.18
C ASN A 125 2.63 -8.95 -1.66
N ILE A 126 2.33 -10.00 -2.43
CA ILE A 126 1.45 -11.07 -1.99
C ILE A 126 2.11 -11.80 -0.82
N PHE A 127 1.38 -11.92 0.29
CA PHE A 127 1.89 -12.55 1.50
C PHE A 127 2.11 -14.07 1.26
N PRO A 128 3.16 -14.69 1.81
CA PRO A 128 3.38 -16.12 1.66
C PRO A 128 2.16 -16.95 2.09
N GLY A 129 1.75 -17.90 1.24
CA GLY A 129 0.55 -18.71 1.45
C GLY A 129 -0.71 -18.16 0.76
N TYR A 130 -0.64 -16.98 0.15
CA TYR A 130 -1.68 -16.46 -0.73
C TYR A 130 -1.27 -16.65 -2.20
N THR A 131 -2.27 -16.80 -3.08
CA THR A 131 -2.09 -16.95 -4.52
C THR A 131 -3.03 -16.00 -5.26
N ASN A 132 -2.70 -15.70 -6.51
CA ASN A 132 -3.67 -15.08 -7.41
C ASN A 132 -4.83 -16.04 -7.64
N VAL A 133 -6.02 -15.50 -7.85
CA VAL A 133 -7.21 -16.28 -8.22
C VAL A 133 -7.92 -15.59 -9.37
N ALA A 134 -8.50 -16.39 -10.25
CA ALA A 134 -9.36 -15.96 -11.33
C ALA A 134 -10.80 -16.39 -11.06
N LEU A 135 -11.73 -15.46 -11.24
CA LEU A 135 -13.16 -15.68 -11.12
C LEU A 135 -13.77 -15.87 -12.51
N PHE A 136 -14.41 -17.02 -12.73
CA PHE A 136 -15.08 -17.35 -13.99
C PHE A 136 -16.59 -17.37 -13.78
N TYR A 137 -17.31 -16.65 -14.62
CA TYR A 137 -18.77 -16.49 -14.56
C TYR A 137 -19.43 -17.27 -15.70
N ASP A 138 -20.68 -17.69 -15.53
CA ASP A 138 -21.49 -18.41 -16.54
C ASP A 138 -20.88 -19.72 -17.03
N CYS A 139 -20.19 -20.42 -16.12
CA CYS A 139 -19.54 -21.69 -16.45
C CYS A 139 -20.58 -22.81 -16.60
N THR A 140 -20.67 -23.40 -17.79
CA THR A 140 -21.58 -24.52 -18.10
C THR A 140 -20.97 -25.90 -17.86
N SER A 141 -19.64 -25.97 -17.72
CA SER A 141 -18.87 -27.20 -17.54
C SER A 141 -18.09 -27.19 -16.22
N ALA A 142 -17.79 -28.39 -15.70
CA ALA A 142 -16.93 -28.54 -14.53
C ALA A 142 -15.51 -28.04 -14.89
N ILE A 143 -15.05 -27.03 -14.15
CA ILE A 143 -13.73 -26.44 -14.35
C ILE A 143 -12.69 -27.23 -13.55
N PRO A 144 -11.60 -27.69 -14.19
CA PRO A 144 -10.50 -28.33 -13.46
C PRO A 144 -9.82 -27.33 -12.52
N TYR A 145 -9.40 -27.80 -11.34
CA TYR A 145 -8.80 -26.97 -10.27
C TYR A 145 -9.73 -25.92 -9.66
N ASN A 146 -11.05 -26.11 -9.76
CA ASN A 146 -12.02 -25.30 -9.04
C ASN A 146 -11.82 -25.49 -7.51
N ILE A 147 -11.53 -24.39 -6.82
CA ILE A 147 -11.36 -24.36 -5.35
C ILE A 147 -12.62 -23.88 -4.63
N GLY A 148 -13.64 -23.47 -5.38
CA GLY A 148 -14.92 -23.03 -4.84
C GLY A 148 -15.90 -22.63 -5.94
N SER A 149 -17.19 -22.82 -5.66
CA SER A 149 -18.28 -22.37 -6.51
C SER A 149 -19.29 -21.54 -5.71
N TYR A 150 -19.83 -20.51 -6.33
CA TYR A 150 -20.89 -19.67 -5.75
C TYR A 150 -22.09 -19.61 -6.70
N ASP A 151 -23.26 -20.00 -6.21
CA ASP A 151 -24.48 -19.98 -7.00
C ASP A 151 -25.06 -18.57 -7.03
N CYS A 152 -25.02 -17.95 -8.20
CA CYS A 152 -25.61 -16.65 -8.47
C CYS A 152 -26.97 -16.82 -9.14
N ASN A 153 -27.99 -16.18 -8.55
CA ASN A 153 -29.37 -16.20 -9.07
C ASN A 153 -29.69 -14.95 -9.93
N GLY A 154 -28.65 -14.28 -10.44
CA GLY A 154 -28.72 -12.98 -11.13
C GLY A 154 -28.44 -13.06 -12.63
N SER A 155 -27.88 -11.99 -13.20
CA SER A 155 -27.56 -11.92 -14.64
C SER A 155 -26.48 -12.93 -15.06
N HIS A 156 -25.50 -13.16 -14.18
CA HIS A 156 -24.53 -14.24 -14.31
C HIS A 156 -24.93 -15.40 -13.40
N LYS A 157 -24.78 -16.62 -13.92
CA LYS A 157 -25.04 -17.89 -13.23
C LYS A 157 -23.69 -18.51 -12.88
N ASN A 158 -23.57 -19.02 -11.66
CA ASN A 158 -22.45 -19.84 -11.18
C ASN A 158 -21.06 -19.20 -11.35
N VAL A 159 -20.45 -18.82 -10.24
CA VAL A 159 -19.06 -18.34 -10.21
C VAL A 159 -18.14 -19.50 -9.84
N SER A 160 -17.11 -19.73 -10.63
CA SER A 160 -16.03 -20.68 -10.34
C SER A 160 -14.76 -19.93 -9.97
N ILE A 161 -14.11 -20.36 -8.89
CA ILE A 161 -12.84 -19.79 -8.42
C ILE A 161 -11.71 -20.75 -8.79
N ILE A 162 -10.72 -20.25 -9.52
CA ILE A 162 -9.52 -20.99 -9.91
C ILE A 162 -8.28 -20.25 -9.40
N PRO A 163 -7.27 -20.93 -8.84
CA PRO A 163 -5.97 -20.35 -8.53
C PRO A 163 -5.12 -20.03 -9.78
#